data_AF-A0A3A8X5M9-F1
#
_entry.id   AF-A0A3A8X5M9-F1
#
_cell.length_a   1.000
_cell.length_b   1.000
_cell.length_c   1.000
_cell.angle_alpha   90.00
_cell.angle_beta   90.00
_cell.angle_gamma   90.00
#
_symmetry.space_group_name_H-M   'P 1'
#
loop_
_entity.id
_entity.type
_entity.pdbx_description
1 polymer ?
#
loop_
_entity_poly.entity_id
_entity_poly.type
_entity_poly.pdbx_seq_one_letter_code
_entity_poly.pdbx_strand_id
1 'polypeptide(L)'
;MSNTINTNYMAGVYSNQVNKQAKNSQKGTTSFADKVAEKRESAVDQYKRNHPEDAYHVDAQVRAGKSVITKNGADNISREDMTMEEYKTFVNGLLSSIPFDSTRIYDKEFISISDAGWEQMKNDPDYEAWVLGYTAENRSVRNPFFGWTGASGSVYVEKFGASIEEHIGQSVGTSGSGSSSNHIKNEKSWWEKRHEKMEELMEEQAKKAVKKARAQREFEQERSLNSYLAGRQRLQNFLSDGIQGGTDMMKFQSTAMSALAAMAYENNISTFSESVLASKK
;
A
#
# COMPACT_ATOMS: atom_id res chain seq x y z
N MET A 1 3.00 -30.03 24.53
CA MET A 1 2.31 -29.33 25.62
C MET A 1 2.57 -27.85 25.42
N SER A 2 1.58 -27.13 24.89
CA SER A 2 1.73 -25.71 24.52
C SER A 2 1.66 -24.85 25.77
N ASN A 3 2.78 -24.27 26.17
CA ASN A 3 2.82 -23.26 27.25
C ASN A 3 2.24 -21.95 26.71
N THR A 4 0.92 -21.81 26.78
CA THR A 4 0.21 -20.56 26.53
C THR A 4 0.45 -19.63 27.71
N ILE A 5 1.32 -18.63 27.56
CA ILE A 5 1.58 -17.62 28.59
C ILE A 5 0.57 -16.48 28.41
N ASN A 6 -0.33 -16.32 29.38
CA ASN A 6 -1.29 -15.23 29.46
C ASN A 6 -0.63 -14.08 30.23
N THR A 7 0.02 -13.14 29.54
CA THR A 7 0.59 -11.96 30.18
C THR A 7 -0.48 -10.90 30.39
N ASN A 8 -1.24 -11.05 31.47
CA ASN A 8 -2.01 -9.97 32.07
C ASN A 8 -1.52 -9.75 33.51
N TYR A 9 -1.09 -8.52 33.79
CA TYR A 9 -0.75 -7.93 35.10
C TYR A 9 0.46 -8.49 35.85
N MET A 10 1.54 -7.70 35.90
CA MET A 10 2.03 -7.04 37.13
C MET A 10 3.32 -6.25 36.79
N ALA A 11 3.28 -4.93 37.00
CA ALA A 11 4.46 -4.09 37.00
C ALA A 11 5.29 -4.40 38.27
N GLY A 12 6.33 -5.20 38.12
CA GLY A 12 7.34 -5.45 39.15
C GLY A 12 8.69 -4.92 38.66
N VAL A 13 9.12 -3.78 39.20
CA VAL A 13 10.49 -3.30 39.05
C VAL A 13 11.41 -4.29 39.78
N TYR A 14 12.15 -5.11 39.03
CA TYR A 14 13.19 -5.96 39.61
C TYR A 14 14.47 -5.15 39.80
N SER A 15 14.74 -4.73 41.04
CA SER A 15 16.08 -4.34 41.49
C SER A 15 16.79 -5.56 42.08
N ASN A 16 17.63 -6.24 41.29
CA ASN A 16 18.49 -7.29 41.83
C ASN A 16 19.83 -6.70 42.30
N GLN A 17 19.90 -6.34 43.58
CA GLN A 17 21.17 -6.34 44.30
C GLN A 17 21.44 -7.78 44.75
N VAL A 18 22.34 -8.49 44.06
CA VAL A 18 22.81 -9.81 44.51
C VAL A 18 24.31 -9.77 44.80
N ASN A 19 24.60 -10.12 46.05
CA ASN A 19 25.91 -10.27 46.68
C ASN A 19 26.91 -11.07 45.85
N LYS A 20 28.13 -10.53 45.73
CA LYS A 20 29.33 -11.31 45.39
C LYS A 20 29.71 -12.20 46.57
N GLN A 21 29.43 -13.50 46.47
CA GLN A 21 30.24 -14.51 47.15
C GLN A 21 31.04 -15.27 46.11
N ALA A 22 32.34 -15.00 46.11
CA ALA A 22 33.32 -15.71 45.29
C ALA A 22 33.38 -17.19 45.72
N LYS A 23 33.04 -18.10 44.81
CA LYS A 23 33.48 -19.49 44.88
C LYS A 23 34.42 -19.75 43.70
N ASN A 24 35.69 -19.84 44.06
CA ASN A 24 36.77 -20.29 43.21
C ASN A 24 36.59 -21.80 42.98
N SER A 25 36.23 -22.18 41.75
CA SER A 25 36.31 -23.57 41.30
C SER A 25 37.00 -23.57 39.94
N GLN A 26 38.13 -24.28 39.86
CA GLN A 26 38.99 -24.43 38.71
C GLN A 26 38.19 -24.79 37.44
N LYS A 27 38.13 -23.87 36.48
CA LYS A 27 37.62 -24.12 35.14
C LYS A 27 38.81 -24.47 34.25
N GLY A 28 38.87 -25.72 33.79
CA GLY A 28 39.87 -26.17 32.83
C GLY A 28 39.87 -25.25 31.60
N THR A 29 41.07 -24.88 31.15
CA THR A 29 41.26 -23.99 30.01
C THR A 29 40.81 -24.69 28.72
N THR A 30 39.58 -24.41 28.26
CA THR A 30 39.16 -24.78 26.90
C THR A 30 39.93 -23.95 25.88
N SER A 31 40.42 -24.59 24.83
CA SER A 31 41.25 -23.95 23.81
C SER A 31 40.44 -22.90 23.04
N PHE A 32 41.11 -21.85 22.54
CA PHE A 32 40.49 -20.86 21.64
C PHE A 32 39.85 -21.54 20.42
N ALA A 33 40.44 -22.63 19.93
CA ALA A 33 39.88 -23.42 18.83
C ALA A 33 38.56 -24.12 19.20
N ASP A 34 38.40 -24.59 20.44
CA ASP A 34 37.16 -25.23 20.92
C ASP A 34 36.04 -24.19 21.02
N LYS A 35 36.36 -22.98 21.50
CA LYS A 35 35.41 -21.86 21.56
C LYS A 35 34.95 -21.35 20.19
N VAL A 36 35.81 -21.44 19.18
CA VAL A 36 35.47 -21.06 17.79
C VAL A 36 34.69 -22.18 17.09
N ALA A 37 34.96 -23.44 17.40
CA ALA A 37 34.21 -24.58 16.88
C ALA A 37 32.81 -24.73 17.52
N GLU A 38 32.64 -24.29 18.77
CA GLU A 38 31.33 -24.28 19.47
C GLU A 38 30.41 -23.14 19.04
N LYS A 39 30.94 -22.09 18.40
CA LYS A 39 30.14 -20.95 17.99
C LYS A 39 29.32 -21.32 16.74
N ARG A 40 28.15 -21.91 16.99
CA ARG A 40 27.12 -22.11 15.97
C ARG A 40 26.87 -20.77 15.28
N GLU A 41 26.75 -20.84 13.97
CA GLU A 41 26.49 -19.69 13.15
C GLU A 41 25.20 -18.98 13.60
N SER A 42 25.24 -17.66 13.76
CA SER A 42 24.10 -16.89 14.24
C SER A 42 22.89 -17.08 13.33
N ALA A 43 21.70 -17.28 13.91
CA ALA A 43 20.45 -17.38 13.17
C ALA A 43 20.17 -16.08 12.39
N VAL A 44 20.62 -14.94 12.92
CA VAL A 44 20.53 -13.64 12.27
C VAL A 44 21.43 -13.58 11.03
N ASP A 45 22.68 -14.04 11.14
CA ASP A 45 23.62 -14.01 10.01
C ASP A 45 23.22 -15.00 8.91
N GLN A 46 22.70 -16.17 9.29
CA GLN A 46 22.12 -17.13 8.34
C GLN A 46 20.97 -16.49 7.56
N TYR A 47 20.03 -15.83 8.26
CA TYR A 47 18.90 -15.17 7.63
C TYR A 47 19.35 -14.06 6.68
N LYS A 48 20.25 -13.16 7.11
CA LYS A 48 20.77 -12.07 6.26
C LYS A 48 21.50 -12.55 5.01
N ARG A 49 22.13 -13.74 5.06
CA ARG A 49 22.75 -14.35 3.88
C ARG A 49 21.71 -14.83 2.87
N ASN A 50 20.61 -15.40 3.35
CA ASN A 50 19.53 -15.88 2.51
C ASN A 50 18.64 -14.72 2.01
N HIS A 51 18.55 -13.64 2.80
CA HIS A 51 17.71 -12.46 2.58
C HIS A 51 18.53 -11.16 2.69
N PRO A 52 19.45 -10.89 1.75
CA PRO A 52 20.27 -9.67 1.78
C PRO A 52 19.44 -8.39 1.67
N GLU A 53 18.25 -8.44 1.06
CA GLU A 53 17.29 -7.34 0.97
C GLU A 53 16.76 -6.87 2.34
N ASP A 54 16.61 -7.81 3.28
CA ASP A 54 16.04 -7.54 4.61
C ASP A 54 17.11 -7.27 5.67
N ALA A 55 18.39 -7.40 5.31
CA ALA A 55 19.50 -7.28 6.25
C ALA A 55 19.50 -5.96 7.04
N TYR A 56 19.17 -4.84 6.38
CA TYR A 56 19.07 -3.54 7.04
C TYR A 56 17.94 -3.50 8.09
N HIS A 57 16.79 -4.09 7.77
CA HIS A 57 15.64 -4.15 8.68
C HIS A 57 15.93 -5.05 9.88
N VAL A 58 16.52 -6.22 9.64
CA VAL A 58 16.95 -7.15 10.69
C VAL A 58 18.00 -6.53 11.59
N ASP A 59 18.98 -5.81 11.05
CA ASP A 59 19.98 -5.09 11.85
C ASP A 59 19.33 -3.98 12.70
N ALA A 60 18.25 -3.35 12.22
CA ALA A 60 17.48 -2.38 12.99
C ALA A 60 16.73 -3.05 14.16
N GLN A 61 16.15 -4.23 13.94
CA GLN A 61 15.51 -5.03 14.98
C GLN A 61 16.52 -5.46 16.05
N VAL A 62 17.66 -6.03 15.65
CA VAL A 62 18.73 -6.40 16.60
C VAL A 62 19.18 -5.19 17.43
N ARG A 63 19.33 -4.02 16.81
CA ARG A 63 19.67 -2.77 17.53
C ARG A 63 18.58 -2.36 18.52
N ALA A 64 17.31 -2.49 18.14
CA ALA A 64 16.18 -2.20 19.02
C ALA A 64 16.17 -3.14 20.24
N GLY A 65 16.40 -4.44 20.05
CA GLY A 65 16.47 -5.39 21.16
C GLY A 65 17.66 -5.18 22.08
N LYS A 66 18.84 -4.86 21.52
CA LYS A 66 20.00 -4.42 22.33
C LYS A 66 19.64 -3.21 23.18
N SER A 67 18.89 -2.24 22.63
CA SER A 67 18.42 -1.10 23.40
C SER A 67 17.46 -1.49 24.53
N VAL A 68 16.63 -2.52 24.38
CA VAL A 68 15.77 -3.04 25.47
C VAL A 68 16.64 -3.59 26.60
N ILE A 69 17.63 -4.42 26.28
CA ILE A 69 18.58 -4.99 27.24
C ILE A 69 19.28 -3.87 28.03
N THR A 70 19.79 -2.85 27.34
CA THR A 70 20.49 -1.72 27.97
C THR A 70 19.58 -0.88 28.85
N LYS A 71 18.36 -0.57 28.40
CA LYS A 71 17.37 0.19 29.20
C LYS A 71 16.99 -0.53 30.49
N ASN A 72 17.01 -1.86 30.45
CA ASN A 72 16.76 -2.72 31.61
C ASN A 72 18.02 -2.97 32.46
N GLY A 73 19.17 -2.35 32.15
CA GLY A 73 20.42 -2.49 32.91
C GLY A 73 21.03 -3.89 32.82
N ALA A 74 20.68 -4.65 31.78
CA ALA A 74 20.99 -6.07 31.67
C ALA A 74 22.21 -6.37 30.78
N ASP A 75 22.99 -5.37 30.38
CA ASP A 75 24.13 -5.55 29.47
C ASP A 75 25.24 -6.45 30.07
N ASN A 76 25.46 -6.35 31.38
CA ASN A 76 26.57 -7.04 32.07
C ASN A 76 26.17 -8.38 32.71
N ILE A 77 24.95 -8.86 32.46
CA ILE A 77 24.45 -10.10 33.04
C ILE A 77 24.95 -11.28 32.19
N SER A 78 25.68 -12.23 32.79
CA SER A 78 26.10 -13.46 32.10
C SER A 78 24.88 -14.34 31.78
N ARG A 79 24.71 -14.75 30.51
CA ARG A 79 23.65 -15.69 30.10
C ARG A 79 24.12 -17.13 30.24
N GLU A 80 25.42 -17.34 30.15
CA GLU A 80 26.10 -18.63 30.15
C GLU A 80 25.93 -19.37 31.49
N ASP A 81 25.92 -18.62 32.59
CA ASP A 81 25.83 -19.19 33.94
C ASP A 81 24.38 -19.44 34.40
N MET A 82 23.38 -18.96 33.65
CA MET A 82 21.97 -19.16 33.99
C MET A 82 21.51 -20.59 33.65
N THR A 83 20.66 -21.16 34.48
CA THR A 83 19.86 -22.32 34.08
C THR A 83 18.85 -21.90 33.00
N MET A 84 18.30 -22.86 32.26
CA MET A 84 17.32 -22.55 31.21
C MET A 84 16.03 -21.91 31.78
N GLU A 85 15.63 -22.28 32.99
CA GLU A 85 14.44 -21.71 33.65
C GLU A 85 14.68 -20.26 34.11
N GLU A 86 15.86 -19.98 34.66
CA GLU A 86 16.28 -18.62 35.00
C GLU A 86 16.38 -17.75 33.76
N TYR A 87 16.95 -18.29 32.67
CA TYR A 87 17.04 -17.60 31.38
C TYR A 87 15.66 -17.25 30.82
N LYS A 88 14.73 -18.21 30.77
CA LYS A 88 13.34 -17.98 30.35
C LYS A 88 12.67 -16.90 31.20
N THR A 89 12.87 -16.92 32.51
CA THR A 89 12.32 -15.92 33.43
C THR A 89 12.91 -14.53 33.18
N PHE A 90 14.23 -14.46 32.96
CA PHE A 90 14.95 -13.24 32.63
C PHE A 90 14.43 -12.61 31.32
N VAL A 91 14.37 -13.38 30.24
CA VAL A 91 13.87 -12.90 28.94
C VAL A 91 12.40 -12.51 29.02
N ASN A 92 11.55 -13.27 29.73
CA ASN A 92 10.16 -12.88 29.96
C ASN A 92 10.04 -11.55 30.71
N GLY A 93 10.96 -11.26 31.63
CA GLY A 93 11.07 -9.95 32.29
C GLY A 93 11.39 -8.82 31.30
N LEU A 94 12.30 -9.06 30.36
CA LEU A 94 12.61 -8.11 29.28
C LEU A 94 11.44 -7.92 28.32
N LEU A 95 10.78 -9.01 27.87
CA LEU A 95 9.59 -8.91 27.02
C LEU A 95 8.46 -8.15 27.71
N SER A 96 8.29 -8.32 29.02
CA SER A 96 7.26 -7.61 29.79
C SER A 96 7.58 -6.14 30.01
N SER A 97 8.84 -5.71 29.90
CA SER A 97 9.22 -4.30 30.03
C SER A 97 8.92 -3.47 28.79
N ILE A 98 8.69 -4.11 27.64
CA ILE A 98 8.40 -3.44 26.36
C ILE A 98 6.92 -2.98 26.35
N PRO A 99 6.64 -1.67 26.38
CA PRO A 99 5.26 -1.18 26.36
C PRO A 99 4.66 -1.23 24.95
N PHE A 100 3.34 -1.36 24.86
CA PHE A 100 2.60 -1.02 23.65
C PHE A 100 2.60 0.49 23.42
N ASP A 101 2.49 0.89 22.15
CA ASP A 101 2.12 2.25 21.81
C ASP A 101 0.81 2.64 22.51
N SER A 102 0.73 3.90 22.96
CA SER A 102 -0.42 4.42 23.71
C SER A 102 -1.76 4.32 22.97
N THR A 103 -1.74 4.10 21.66
CA THR A 103 -2.94 3.92 20.82
C THR A 103 -3.41 2.46 20.73
N ARG A 104 -2.69 1.51 21.33
CA ARG A 104 -2.97 0.06 21.27
C ARG A 104 -3.36 -0.55 22.63
N ILE A 105 -3.96 0.25 23.51
CA ILE A 105 -4.34 -0.16 24.88
C ILE A 105 -5.27 -1.38 24.97
N TYR A 106 -5.99 -1.70 23.90
CA TYR A 106 -6.94 -2.83 23.86
C TYR A 106 -6.33 -4.09 23.28
N ASP A 107 -5.11 -4.01 22.75
CA ASP A 107 -4.43 -5.14 22.13
C ASP A 107 -3.91 -6.12 23.18
N LYS A 108 -3.88 -7.40 22.81
CA LYS A 108 -3.33 -8.48 23.63
C LYS A 108 -2.37 -9.28 22.77
N GLU A 109 -1.22 -9.64 23.31
CA GLU A 109 -0.22 -10.42 22.58
C GLU A 109 0.11 -11.68 23.37
N PHE A 110 0.21 -12.80 22.64
CA PHE A 110 0.65 -14.08 23.13
C PHE A 110 1.92 -14.46 22.40
N ILE A 111 3.02 -14.59 23.15
CA ILE A 111 4.32 -14.99 22.62
C ILE A 111 4.57 -16.45 22.98
N SER A 112 4.87 -17.28 21.99
CA SER A 112 5.19 -18.70 22.13
C SER A 112 6.55 -18.98 21.49
N ILE A 113 7.55 -19.34 22.30
CA ILE A 113 8.90 -19.66 21.83
C ILE A 113 9.12 -21.17 21.99
N SER A 114 9.56 -21.83 20.91
CA SER A 114 9.84 -23.27 20.93
C SER A 114 11.04 -23.61 21.82
N ASP A 115 11.17 -24.85 22.27
CA ASP A 115 12.32 -25.26 23.09
C ASP A 115 13.65 -25.07 22.34
N ALA A 116 13.68 -25.37 21.03
CA ALA A 116 14.84 -25.09 20.19
C ALA A 116 15.12 -23.59 20.03
N GLY A 117 14.07 -22.76 20.00
CA GLY A 117 14.18 -21.31 20.00
C GLY A 117 14.80 -20.76 21.27
N TRP A 118 14.41 -21.28 22.44
CA TRP A 118 15.01 -20.90 23.72
C TRP A 118 16.50 -21.25 23.79
N GLU A 119 16.87 -22.46 23.34
CA GLU A 119 18.28 -22.86 23.24
C GLU A 119 19.04 -21.96 22.26
N GLN A 120 18.46 -21.63 21.11
CA GLN A 120 19.10 -20.73 20.16
C GLN A 120 19.32 -19.33 20.75
N MET A 121 18.29 -18.72 21.36
CA MET A 121 18.40 -17.38 21.97
C MET A 121 19.50 -17.35 23.03
N LYS A 122 19.62 -18.39 23.86
CA LYS A 122 20.66 -18.47 24.89
C LYS A 122 22.08 -18.57 24.32
N ASN A 123 22.23 -19.25 23.18
CA ASN A 123 23.53 -19.45 22.51
C ASN A 123 23.90 -18.31 21.55
N ASP A 124 22.91 -17.56 21.06
CA ASP A 124 23.06 -16.51 20.06
C ASP A 124 22.47 -15.18 20.57
N PRO A 125 23.32 -14.31 21.15
CA PRO A 125 22.88 -13.01 21.66
C PRO A 125 22.25 -12.10 20.61
N ASP A 126 22.62 -12.25 19.33
CA ASP A 126 22.02 -11.44 18.27
C ASP A 126 20.61 -11.95 17.94
N TYR A 127 20.34 -13.26 18.05
CA TYR A 127 18.99 -13.80 17.95
C TYR A 127 18.12 -13.45 19.16
N GLU A 128 18.65 -13.50 20.39
CA GLU A 128 17.96 -12.94 21.59
C GLU A 128 17.55 -11.49 21.35
N ALA A 129 18.50 -10.66 20.89
CA ALA A 129 18.23 -9.27 20.58
C ALA A 129 17.23 -9.11 19.43
N TRP A 130 17.26 -9.97 18.42
CA TRP A 130 16.28 -9.93 17.34
C TRP A 130 14.85 -10.19 17.85
N VAL A 131 14.62 -11.19 18.69
CA VAL A 131 13.28 -11.49 19.27
C VAL A 131 12.75 -10.31 20.09
N LEU A 132 13.60 -9.72 20.94
CA LEU A 132 13.25 -8.53 21.72
C LEU A 132 12.99 -7.32 20.82
N GLY A 133 13.80 -7.17 19.78
CA GLY A 133 13.72 -6.09 18.80
C GLY A 133 12.46 -6.13 17.96
N TYR A 134 12.12 -7.31 17.43
CA TYR A 134 10.87 -7.55 16.73
C TYR A 134 9.68 -7.22 17.63
N THR A 135 9.69 -7.68 18.89
CA THR A 135 8.60 -7.38 19.84
C THR A 135 8.49 -5.88 20.10
N ALA A 136 9.61 -5.18 20.27
CA ALA A 136 9.64 -3.73 20.45
C ALA A 136 9.11 -2.98 19.23
N GLU A 137 9.51 -3.39 18.03
CA GLU A 137 9.02 -2.82 16.79
C GLU A 137 7.52 -3.08 16.62
N ASN A 138 7.07 -4.33 16.76
CA ASN A 138 5.68 -4.72 16.65
C ASN A 138 4.83 -3.86 17.58
N ARG A 139 5.18 -3.78 18.87
CA ARG A 139 4.42 -3.03 19.89
C ARG A 139 4.45 -1.50 19.68
N SER A 140 5.43 -0.96 18.95
CA SER A 140 5.56 0.48 18.69
C SER A 140 4.64 1.02 17.59
N VAL A 141 4.02 0.14 16.79
CA VAL A 141 3.16 0.56 15.67
C VAL A 141 1.95 1.33 16.20
N ARG A 142 1.72 2.54 15.70
CA ARG A 142 0.57 3.37 16.06
C ARG A 142 -0.70 2.89 15.36
N ASN A 143 -1.79 2.74 16.11
CA ASN A 143 -3.13 2.52 15.57
C ASN A 143 -3.78 3.87 15.19
N PRO A 144 -3.98 4.17 13.89
CA PRO A 144 -4.55 5.45 13.44
C PRO A 144 -6.06 5.59 13.74
N PHE A 145 -6.74 4.49 14.08
CA PHE A 145 -8.17 4.47 14.39
C PHE A 145 -8.45 4.53 15.90
N PHE A 146 -7.41 4.70 16.72
CA PHE A 146 -7.56 4.88 18.14
C PHE A 146 -8.40 6.12 18.47
N GLY A 147 -9.38 5.94 19.36
CA GLY A 147 -10.34 6.99 19.73
C GLY A 147 -11.62 7.02 18.87
N TRP A 148 -11.72 6.20 17.82
CA TRP A 148 -12.98 6.06 17.08
C TRP A 148 -14.01 5.27 17.87
N THR A 149 -15.29 5.62 17.72
CA THR A 149 -16.39 4.88 18.37
C THR A 149 -16.42 3.44 17.86
N GLY A 150 -16.36 2.47 18.77
CA GLY A 150 -16.27 1.06 18.42
C GLY A 150 -14.85 0.57 18.11
N ALA A 151 -13.81 1.38 18.35
CA ALA A 151 -12.44 0.91 18.32
C ALA A 151 -12.26 -0.27 19.27
N SER A 152 -11.76 -1.38 18.73
CA SER A 152 -11.45 -2.60 19.46
C SER A 152 -9.98 -2.94 19.25
N GLY A 153 -9.42 -3.70 20.18
CA GLY A 153 -8.06 -4.19 20.03
C GLY A 153 -7.97 -5.39 19.09
N SER A 154 -6.77 -5.90 18.91
CA SER A 154 -6.52 -7.19 18.28
C SER A 154 -5.79 -8.13 19.23
N VAL A 155 -6.03 -9.43 19.07
CA VAL A 155 -5.23 -10.48 19.69
C VAL A 155 -4.14 -10.88 18.70
N TYR A 156 -2.89 -10.74 19.11
CA TYR A 156 -1.71 -11.16 18.36
C TYR A 156 -1.17 -12.45 18.96
N VAL A 157 -0.77 -13.37 18.09
CA VAL A 157 -0.11 -14.62 18.44
C VAL A 157 1.20 -14.68 17.66
N GLU A 158 2.30 -14.54 18.37
CA GLU A 158 3.65 -14.59 17.84
C GLU A 158 4.28 -15.93 18.20
N LYS A 159 4.77 -16.66 17.21
CA LYS A 159 5.46 -17.94 17.39
C LYS A 159 6.89 -17.80 16.93
N PHE A 160 7.85 -18.12 17.80
CA PHE A 160 9.28 -18.08 17.48
C PHE A 160 9.88 -19.49 17.49
N GLY A 161 10.71 -19.76 16.48
CA GLY A 161 11.47 -21.00 16.34
C GLY A 161 12.95 -20.84 16.66
N ALA A 162 13.77 -21.72 16.11
CA ALA A 162 15.24 -21.67 16.22
C ALA A 162 15.89 -20.80 15.13
N SER A 163 15.12 -20.31 14.16
CA SER A 163 15.58 -19.39 13.12
C SER A 163 14.54 -18.29 12.89
N ILE A 164 14.96 -17.19 12.24
CA ILE A 164 14.07 -16.09 11.87
C ILE A 164 12.96 -16.58 10.90
N GLU A 165 13.25 -17.52 10.01
CA GLU A 165 12.26 -18.08 9.06
C GLU A 165 11.10 -18.81 9.74
N GLU A 166 11.34 -19.38 10.92
CA GLU A 166 10.33 -20.12 11.67
C GLU A 166 9.39 -19.19 12.45
N HIS A 167 9.66 -17.88 12.45
CA HIS A 167 8.79 -16.91 13.09
C HIS A 167 7.49 -16.71 12.29
N ILE A 168 6.36 -16.78 13.00
CA ILE A 168 5.03 -16.54 12.43
C ILE A 168 4.23 -15.68 13.39
N GLY A 169 3.86 -14.48 12.92
CA GLY A 169 2.91 -13.58 13.58
C GLY A 169 1.51 -13.67 12.98
N GLN A 170 0.48 -13.78 13.82
CA GLN A 170 -0.93 -13.79 13.41
C GLN A 170 -1.74 -12.85 14.29
N SER A 171 -2.70 -12.12 13.72
CA SER A 171 -3.58 -11.23 14.46
C SER A 171 -5.04 -11.41 14.12
N VAL A 172 -5.92 -11.32 15.12
CA VAL A 172 -7.37 -11.32 14.94
C VAL A 172 -7.98 -10.15 15.71
N GLY A 173 -8.82 -9.36 15.04
CA GLY A 173 -9.56 -8.27 15.67
C GLY A 173 -10.51 -8.76 16.77
N THR A 174 -10.59 -8.04 17.88
CA THR A 174 -11.46 -8.39 19.02
C THR A 174 -12.87 -7.86 18.89
N SER A 175 -13.14 -6.94 17.95
CA SER A 175 -14.51 -6.62 17.56
C SER A 175 -15.17 -7.90 17.06
N GLY A 176 -16.28 -8.30 17.70
CA GLY A 176 -17.11 -9.39 17.20
C GLY A 176 -17.49 -9.18 15.74
N SER A 177 -17.85 -10.26 15.04
CA SER A 177 -18.32 -10.24 13.64
C SER A 177 -19.33 -9.13 13.40
N GLY A 178 -18.85 -7.98 12.91
CA GLY A 178 -19.65 -6.80 12.69
C GLY A 178 -20.27 -6.24 13.96
N SER A 179 -20.31 -4.92 14.03
CA SER A 179 -21.51 -4.31 14.55
C SER A 179 -22.68 -4.86 13.72
N SER A 180 -23.34 -5.92 14.18
CA SER A 180 -24.76 -6.08 13.87
C SER A 180 -25.46 -4.97 14.67
N SER A 181 -25.25 -3.73 14.25
CA SER A 181 -26.31 -2.75 14.42
C SER A 181 -27.53 -3.48 13.86
N ASN A 182 -28.61 -3.48 14.64
CA ASN A 182 -29.90 -3.90 14.14
C ASN A 182 -30.26 -2.94 13.00
N HIS A 183 -29.65 -3.11 11.83
CA HIS A 183 -30.16 -2.56 10.59
C HIS A 183 -31.51 -3.24 10.45
N ILE A 184 -32.53 -2.48 10.85
CA ILE A 184 -33.87 -2.59 10.32
C ILE A 184 -33.68 -2.95 8.85
N LYS A 185 -34.12 -4.15 8.46
CA LYS A 185 -33.74 -4.87 7.22
C LYS A 185 -34.18 -4.17 5.91
N ASN A 186 -34.43 -2.86 5.96
CA ASN A 186 -35.11 -2.09 4.93
C ASN A 186 -34.43 -0.76 4.58
N GLU A 187 -33.25 -0.44 5.13
CA GLU A 187 -32.47 0.72 4.68
C GLU A 187 -31.27 0.29 3.83
N LYS A 188 -31.15 0.88 2.63
CA LYS A 188 -29.99 0.72 1.74
C LYS A 188 -28.69 0.98 2.51
N SER A 189 -27.67 0.15 2.26
CA SER A 189 -26.34 0.30 2.85
C SER A 189 -25.73 1.67 2.50
N TRP A 190 -24.84 2.20 3.34
CA TRP A 190 -24.11 3.43 3.06
C TRP A 190 -23.36 3.36 1.72
N TRP A 191 -22.80 2.19 1.38
CA TRP A 191 -22.14 1.95 0.10
C TRP A 191 -23.12 2.01 -1.07
N GLU A 192 -24.31 1.44 -0.93
CA GLU A 192 -25.35 1.50 -1.97
C GLU A 192 -25.81 2.93 -2.21
N LYS A 193 -26.08 3.70 -1.13
CA LYS A 193 -26.42 5.13 -1.23
C LYS A 193 -25.29 5.93 -1.90
N ARG A 194 -24.03 5.60 -1.60
CA ARG A 194 -22.86 6.23 -2.22
C ARG A 194 -22.74 5.89 -3.71
N HIS A 195 -22.96 4.64 -4.08
CA HIS A 195 -22.91 4.18 -5.47
C HIS A 195 -24.01 4.81 -6.32
N GLU A 196 -25.25 4.82 -5.84
CA GLU A 196 -26.40 5.44 -6.51
C GLU A 196 -26.15 6.94 -6.78
N LYS A 197 -25.66 7.68 -5.79
CA LYS A 197 -25.30 9.10 -5.95
C LYS A 197 -24.19 9.31 -6.98
N MET A 198 -23.22 8.40 -7.06
CA MET A 198 -22.15 8.48 -8.06
C MET A 198 -22.67 8.18 -9.46
N GLU A 199 -23.58 7.23 -9.61
CA GLU A 199 -24.23 6.90 -10.88
C GLU A 199 -25.06 8.08 -11.41
N GLU A 200 -25.87 8.70 -10.55
CA GLU A 200 -26.61 9.92 -10.89
C GLU A 200 -25.70 11.05 -11.38
N LEU A 201 -24.56 11.28 -10.70
CA LEU A 201 -23.58 12.28 -11.12
C LEU A 201 -22.96 11.96 -12.49
N MET A 202 -22.66 10.69 -12.77
CA MET A 202 -22.14 10.27 -14.08
C MET A 202 -23.17 10.47 -15.18
N GLU A 203 -24.44 10.12 -14.93
CA GLU A 203 -25.52 10.36 -15.88
C GLU A 203 -25.72 11.84 -16.19
N GLU A 204 -25.68 12.70 -15.17
CA GLU A 204 -25.78 14.14 -15.36
C GLU A 204 -24.63 14.69 -16.21
N GLN A 205 -23.40 14.23 -15.95
CA GLN A 205 -22.23 14.62 -16.74
C GLN A 205 -22.36 14.14 -18.19
N ALA A 206 -22.83 12.90 -18.42
CA ALA A 206 -23.08 12.37 -19.76
C ALA A 206 -24.16 13.17 -20.49
N LYS A 207 -25.28 13.49 -19.84
CA LYS A 207 -26.36 14.32 -20.41
C LYS A 207 -25.86 15.72 -20.77
N LYS A 208 -25.02 16.35 -19.92
CA LYS A 208 -24.39 17.65 -20.22
C LYS A 208 -23.42 17.56 -21.40
N ALA A 209 -22.59 16.53 -21.45
CA ALA A 209 -21.64 16.31 -22.54
C ALA A 209 -22.35 16.12 -23.89
N VAL A 210 -23.43 15.33 -23.93
CA VAL A 210 -24.25 15.13 -25.14
C VAL A 210 -24.88 16.44 -25.62
N LYS A 211 -25.48 17.24 -24.71
CA LYS A 211 -26.05 18.55 -25.07
C LYS A 211 -24.99 19.49 -25.63
N LYS A 212 -23.80 19.55 -25.00
CA LYS A 212 -22.68 20.37 -25.46
C LYS A 212 -22.19 19.93 -26.85
N ALA A 213 -22.01 18.63 -27.06
CA ALA A 213 -21.59 18.08 -28.35
C ALA A 213 -22.61 18.37 -29.45
N ARG A 214 -23.92 18.28 -29.15
CA ARG A 214 -24.98 18.64 -30.10
C ARG A 214 -24.93 20.11 -30.48
N ALA A 215 -24.83 21.02 -29.50
CA ALA A 215 -24.73 22.45 -29.76
C ALA A 215 -23.47 22.80 -30.59
N GLN A 216 -22.35 22.13 -30.32
CA GLN A 216 -21.12 22.30 -31.13
C GLN A 216 -21.33 21.85 -32.57
N ARG A 217 -21.97 20.70 -32.81
CA ARG A 217 -22.28 20.22 -34.17
C ARG A 217 -23.22 21.16 -34.92
N GLU A 218 -24.25 21.68 -34.25
CA GLU A 218 -25.19 22.65 -34.85
C GLU A 218 -24.45 23.95 -35.23
N PHE A 219 -23.59 24.45 -34.33
CA PHE A 219 -22.75 25.62 -34.61
C PHE A 219 -21.76 25.40 -35.77
N GLU A 220 -21.13 24.22 -35.84
CA GLU A 220 -20.22 23.87 -36.94
C GLU A 220 -20.97 23.73 -38.28
N GLN A 221 -22.19 23.19 -38.27
CA GLN A 221 -23.05 23.12 -39.44
C GLN A 221 -23.43 24.51 -39.94
N GLU A 222 -23.88 25.40 -39.05
CA GLU A 222 -24.19 26.79 -39.41
C GLU A 222 -22.96 27.51 -39.97
N ARG A 223 -21.79 27.34 -39.33
CA ARG A 223 -20.54 27.93 -39.80
C ARG A 223 -20.15 27.43 -41.19
N SER A 224 -20.32 26.13 -41.45
CA SER A 224 -20.06 25.51 -42.75
C SER A 224 -21.03 26.01 -43.83
N LEU A 225 -22.33 26.11 -43.51
CA LEU A 225 -23.33 26.67 -44.41
C LEU A 225 -23.00 28.14 -44.74
N ASN A 226 -22.67 28.93 -43.73
CA ASN A 226 -22.31 30.34 -43.92
C ASN A 226 -21.05 30.50 -44.76
N SER A 227 -20.03 29.65 -44.57
CA SER A 227 -18.82 29.68 -45.39
C SER A 227 -19.10 29.30 -46.85
N TYR A 228 -19.97 28.30 -47.08
CA TYR A 228 -20.44 27.91 -48.40
C TYR A 228 -21.19 29.05 -49.11
N LEU A 229 -22.15 29.68 -48.42
CA LEU A 229 -22.90 30.82 -48.95
C LEU A 229 -21.99 32.02 -49.27
N ALA A 230 -21.06 32.35 -48.38
CA ALA A 230 -20.08 33.41 -48.61
C ALA A 230 -19.17 33.10 -49.81
N GLY A 231 -18.74 31.84 -49.96
CA GLY A 231 -17.99 31.39 -51.13
C GLY A 231 -18.78 31.56 -52.44
N ARG A 232 -20.07 31.18 -52.45
CA ARG A 232 -20.95 31.37 -53.59
C ARG A 232 -21.13 32.84 -53.96
N GLN A 233 -21.32 33.71 -52.97
CA GLN A 233 -21.41 35.16 -53.19
C GLN A 233 -20.12 35.73 -53.77
N ARG A 234 -18.95 35.33 -53.25
CA ARG A 234 -17.65 35.75 -53.82
C ARG A 234 -17.51 35.33 -55.28
N LEU A 235 -17.92 34.11 -55.63
CA LEU A 235 -17.89 33.63 -57.01
C LEU A 235 -18.84 34.44 -57.90
N GLN A 236 -20.06 34.71 -57.44
CA GLN A 236 -21.01 35.55 -58.20
C GLN A 236 -20.47 36.96 -58.43
N ASN A 237 -19.86 37.58 -57.41
CA ASN A 237 -19.24 38.89 -57.54
C ASN A 237 -18.07 38.86 -58.54
N PHE A 238 -17.21 37.84 -58.47
CA PHE A 238 -16.12 37.65 -59.43
C PHE A 238 -16.61 37.52 -60.88
N LEU A 239 -17.67 36.72 -61.10
CA LEU A 239 -18.26 36.55 -62.43
C LEU A 239 -18.98 37.81 -62.92
N SER A 240 -19.50 38.65 -62.03
CA SER A 240 -20.22 39.89 -62.39
C SER A 240 -19.28 41.07 -62.67
N ASP A 241 -18.16 41.19 -61.94
CA ASP A 241 -17.13 42.22 -62.21
C ASP A 241 -16.45 42.04 -63.58
N GLY A 242 -16.40 40.79 -64.08
CA GLY A 242 -15.93 40.48 -65.44
C GLY A 242 -16.83 41.02 -66.57
N ILE A 243 -18.01 41.57 -66.25
CA ILE A 243 -18.97 42.06 -67.24
C ILE A 243 -18.90 43.60 -67.43
N GLN A 244 -18.28 44.35 -66.51
CA GLN A 244 -18.23 45.83 -66.58
C GLN A 244 -16.86 46.44 -66.93
N GLY A 245 -15.80 45.63 -67.05
CA GLY A 245 -14.46 46.12 -67.39
C GLY A 245 -14.00 45.82 -68.81
N GLY A 246 -14.26 46.74 -69.75
CA GLY A 246 -13.38 47.01 -70.90
C GLY A 246 -13.50 46.11 -72.15
N THR A 247 -14.02 46.72 -73.21
CA THR A 247 -13.76 46.40 -74.62
C THR A 247 -12.25 46.27 -74.91
N ASP A 248 -11.76 45.10 -75.34
CA ASP A 248 -11.20 44.85 -76.69
C ASP A 248 -10.67 43.40 -76.80
N MET A 249 -10.66 42.88 -78.02
CA MET A 249 -10.56 41.47 -78.37
C MET A 249 -9.23 40.77 -78.03
N MET A 250 -9.30 39.62 -77.36
CA MET A 250 -8.54 38.41 -77.71
C MET A 250 -9.35 37.17 -77.32
N LYS A 251 -9.87 36.49 -78.35
CA LYS A 251 -10.72 35.31 -78.29
C LYS A 251 -9.84 34.07 -78.03
N PHE A 252 -9.72 33.63 -76.78
CA PHE A 252 -9.07 32.36 -76.44
C PHE A 252 -9.98 31.49 -75.57
N GLN A 253 -10.67 30.54 -76.22
CA GLN A 253 -11.21 29.28 -75.68
C GLN A 253 -11.77 29.22 -74.23
N SER A 254 -12.39 30.27 -73.69
CA SER A 254 -12.87 30.28 -72.29
C SER A 254 -14.33 29.84 -72.11
N THR A 255 -15.19 30.02 -73.12
CA THR A 255 -16.64 29.74 -73.00
C THR A 255 -16.96 28.25 -72.90
N ALA A 256 -16.21 27.40 -73.62
CA ALA A 256 -16.37 25.95 -73.52
C ALA A 256 -15.84 25.40 -72.19
N MET A 257 -14.72 25.92 -71.66
CA MET A 257 -14.18 25.51 -70.36
C MET A 257 -15.02 26.00 -69.18
N SER A 258 -15.64 27.17 -69.27
CA SER A 258 -16.59 27.69 -68.27
C SER A 258 -17.83 26.80 -68.14
N ALA A 259 -18.42 26.38 -69.27
CA ALA A 259 -19.58 25.48 -69.27
C ALA A 259 -19.21 24.07 -68.79
N LEU A 260 -18.03 23.57 -69.17
CA LEU A 260 -17.54 22.25 -68.73
C LEU A 260 -17.18 22.24 -67.24
N ALA A 261 -16.63 23.33 -66.71
CA ALA A 261 -16.35 23.49 -65.29
C ALA A 261 -17.62 23.64 -64.46
N ALA A 262 -18.63 24.37 -64.95
CA ALA A 262 -19.94 24.47 -64.31
C ALA A 262 -20.67 23.11 -64.27
N MET A 263 -20.66 22.37 -65.39
CA MET A 263 -21.28 21.03 -65.44
C MET A 263 -20.51 19.98 -64.64
N ALA A 264 -19.17 20.06 -64.58
CA ALA A 264 -18.37 19.19 -63.70
C ALA A 264 -18.64 19.47 -62.21
N TYR A 265 -18.91 20.74 -61.85
CA TYR A 265 -19.24 21.11 -60.47
C TYR A 265 -20.66 20.66 -60.07
N GLU A 266 -21.64 20.78 -60.98
CA GLU A 266 -23.01 20.28 -60.74
C GLU A 266 -23.06 18.74 -60.64
N ASN A 267 -22.31 18.03 -61.49
CA ASN A 267 -22.22 16.57 -61.43
C ASN A 267 -21.59 16.07 -60.11
N ASN A 268 -20.58 16.77 -59.59
CA ASN A 268 -19.95 16.40 -58.31
C ASN A 268 -20.88 16.59 -57.10
N ILE A 269 -21.81 17.56 -57.15
CA ILE A 269 -22.81 17.78 -56.09
C ILE A 269 -23.88 16.67 -56.09
N SER A 270 -24.28 16.20 -57.27
CA SER A 270 -25.25 15.09 -57.39
C SER A 270 -24.70 13.79 -56.79
N THR A 271 -23.45 13.42 -57.11
CA THR A 271 -22.82 12.19 -56.58
C THR A 271 -22.59 12.19 -55.07
N PHE A 272 -22.30 13.35 -54.45
CA PHE A 272 -22.16 13.45 -53.00
C PHE A 272 -23.52 13.39 -52.26
N SER A 273 -24.61 13.78 -52.91
CA SER A 273 -25.95 13.72 -52.33
C SER A 273 -26.50 12.28 -52.27
N GLU A 274 -26.22 11.46 -53.29
CA GLU A 274 -26.64 10.05 -53.30
C GLU A 274 -25.82 9.18 -52.34
N SER A 275 -24.52 9.44 -52.18
CA SER A 275 -23.67 8.66 -51.25
C SER A 275 -24.04 8.88 -49.78
N VAL A 276 -24.56 10.05 -49.41
CA VAL A 276 -25.01 10.36 -48.04
C VAL A 276 -26.38 9.73 -47.74
N LEU A 277 -27.23 9.50 -48.75
CA LEU A 277 -28.53 8.84 -48.58
C LEU A 277 -28.44 7.30 -48.61
N ALA A 278 -27.49 6.74 -49.35
CA ALA A 278 -27.27 5.28 -49.40
C ALA A 278 -26.59 4.70 -48.14
N SER A 279 -25.86 5.51 -47.37
CA SER A 279 -25.18 5.11 -46.12
C SER A 279 -26.11 5.01 -44.89
N LYS A 280 -27.44 5.12 -45.07
CA LYS A 280 -28.43 5.16 -43.99
C LYS A 280 -29.46 4.01 -44.02
N LYS A 281 -29.11 2.88 -44.64
CA LYS A 281 -29.83 1.59 -44.48
C LYS A 281 -28.96 0.58 -43.76
#